data_AF-A0A2S4A090-F1
#
_entry.id   AF-A0A2S4A090-F1
#
_cell.length_a   1.000
_cell.length_b   1.000
_cell.length_c   1.000
_cell.angle_alpha   90.00
_cell.angle_beta   90.00
_cell.angle_gamma   90.00
#
_symmetry.space_group_name_H-M   'P 1'
#
loop_
_entity.id
_entity.type
_entity.pdbx_description
1 polymer ?
#
loop_
_entity_poly.entity_id
_entity_poly.type
_entity_poly.pdbx_seq_one_letter_code
_entity_poly.pdbx_strand_id
1 'polypeptide(L)'
;MMAVMTAEPRLPRPMVPAEVPVGLAASLLEDDRGGEVYIHGQLCDVWETGDAAARRCAAVKSMRLHTDSTGEISKALKVSPVAI
;
A
#
# COMPACT_ATOMS: atom_id res chain seq x y z
N MET A 1 -25.35 33.55 13.48
CA MET A 1 -25.03 33.18 12.09
C MET A 1 -23.73 32.38 12.10
N MET A 2 -23.65 31.33 11.26
CA MET A 2 -22.55 30.40 10.98
C MET A 2 -22.27 29.29 12.02
N ALA A 3 -22.58 28.05 11.62
CA ALA A 3 -22.09 26.83 12.27
C ALA A 3 -20.66 26.57 11.77
N VAL A 4 -19.71 26.46 12.71
CA VAL A 4 -18.31 26.16 12.39
C VAL A 4 -18.22 24.67 12.03
N MET A 5 -17.85 24.37 10.79
CA MET A 5 -17.47 23.00 10.41
C MET A 5 -16.17 22.68 11.15
N THR A 6 -16.25 21.91 12.24
CA THR A 6 -15.07 21.29 12.83
C THR A 6 -14.59 20.22 11.86
N ALA A 7 -13.38 20.38 11.31
CA ALA A 7 -12.73 19.30 10.57
C ALA A 7 -12.63 18.08 11.50
N GLU A 8 -13.17 16.95 11.07
CA GLU A 8 -13.06 15.72 11.84
C GLU A 8 -11.58 15.33 11.97
N PRO A 9 -11.07 15.10 13.19
CA PRO A 9 -9.69 14.66 13.39
C PRO A 9 -9.48 13.34 12.65
N ARG A 10 -8.41 13.26 11.83
CA ARG A 10 -8.06 12.00 11.18
C ARG A 10 -7.87 10.93 12.26
N LEU A 11 -8.61 9.84 12.16
CA LEU A 11 -8.44 8.70 13.06
C LEU A 11 -6.97 8.24 13.02
N PRO A 12 -6.37 7.88 14.17
CA PRO A 12 -5.04 7.30 14.20
C PRO A 12 -5.02 6.08 13.30
N ARG A 13 -4.13 6.05 12.30
CA ARG A 13 -3.92 4.86 11.47
C ARG A 13 -3.34 3.76 12.36
N PRO A 14 -3.98 2.60 12.52
CA PRO A 14 -3.32 1.45 13.07
C PRO A 14 -2.25 1.03 12.04
N MET A 15 -0.99 1.31 12.35
CA MET A 15 0.14 0.80 11.59
C MET A 15 0.44 -0.58 12.16
N VAL A 16 0.33 -1.65 11.37
CA VAL A 16 0.79 -2.96 11.84
C VAL A 16 2.28 -2.81 12.14
N PRO A 17 2.80 -3.24 13.32
CA PRO A 17 4.13 -2.86 13.78
C PRO A 17 5.31 -3.25 12.87
N ALA A 18 5.08 -4.17 11.93
CA ALA A 18 6.08 -4.69 10.99
C ALA A 18 5.89 -4.18 9.55
N GLU A 19 4.89 -3.34 9.29
CA GLU A 19 4.67 -2.75 7.97
C GLU A 19 5.74 -1.70 7.64
N VAL A 20 6.33 -1.83 6.45
CA VAL A 20 7.27 -0.86 5.89
C VAL A 20 6.49 0.15 5.04
N PRO A 21 6.57 1.46 5.31
CA PRO A 21 5.89 2.47 4.49
C PRO A 21 6.37 2.44 3.04
N VAL A 22 5.42 2.51 2.12
CA VAL A 22 5.64 2.70 0.69
C VAL A 22 5.08 4.07 0.36
N GLY A 23 5.92 5.11 0.40
CA GLY A 23 5.46 6.49 0.24
C GLY A 23 4.60 7.00 1.41
N LEU A 24 3.50 7.68 1.11
CA LEU A 24 2.62 8.35 2.07
C LEU A 24 1.28 7.64 2.31
N ALA A 25 0.79 6.92 1.30
CA ALA A 25 -0.52 6.28 1.35
C ALA A 25 -0.44 4.80 1.65
N ALA A 26 0.55 4.09 1.09
CA ALA A 26 0.66 2.65 1.24
C ALA A 26 1.73 2.21 2.26
N SER A 27 1.57 0.97 2.71
CA SER A 27 2.54 0.24 3.50
C SER A 27 2.52 -1.23 3.09
N LEU A 28 3.66 -1.89 3.28
CA LEU A 28 3.92 -3.26 2.86
C LEU A 28 4.37 -4.08 4.05
N LEU A 29 3.70 -5.19 4.29
CA LEU A 29 4.19 -6.26 5.17
C LEU A 29 4.62 -7.43 4.27
N GLU A 30 5.86 -7.88 4.37
CA GLU A 30 6.34 -9.06 3.63
C GLU A 30 7.04 -10.00 4.62
N ASP A 31 6.60 -11.26 4.68
CA ASP A 31 7.12 -12.31 5.55
C ASP A 31 7.47 -13.58 4.75
N ASP A 32 7.68 -14.71 5.43
CA ASP A 32 7.99 -16.00 4.80
C ASP A 32 6.78 -16.67 4.13
N ARG A 33 5.56 -16.16 4.37
CA ARG A 33 4.30 -16.65 3.81
C ARG A 33 3.85 -15.83 2.62
N GLY A 34 4.33 -14.61 2.47
CA GLY A 34 4.09 -13.80 1.29
C GLY A 34 4.09 -12.32 1.65
N GLY A 35 3.10 -11.58 1.14
CA GLY A 35 3.01 -10.17 1.49
C GLY A 35 1.63 -9.58 1.36
N GLU A 36 1.47 -8.46 2.05
CA GLU A 36 0.23 -7.75 2.26
C GLU A 36 0.44 -6.26 1.97
N VAL A 37 -0.42 -5.68 1.17
CA VAL A 37 -0.43 -4.23 0.88
C VAL A 37 -1.57 -3.58 1.60
N TYR A 38 -1.22 -2.59 2.40
CA TYR A 38 -2.15 -1.75 3.12
C TYR A 38 -2.19 -0.37 2.49
N ILE A 39 -3.39 0.15 2.21
CA ILE A 39 -3.60 1.52 1.76
C ILE A 39 -4.33 2.25 2.87
N HIS A 40 -3.72 3.32 3.40
CA HIS A 40 -4.23 4.04 4.56
C HIS A 40 -4.53 3.14 5.78
N GLY A 41 -3.79 2.05 5.94
CA GLY A 41 -3.97 1.07 7.02
C GLY A 41 -5.11 0.08 6.79
N GLN A 42 -5.60 -0.06 5.55
CA GLN A 42 -6.59 -1.07 5.18
C GLN A 42 -5.97 -2.10 4.23
N LEU A 43 -6.12 -3.38 4.55
CA LEU A 43 -5.63 -4.47 3.71
C LEU A 43 -6.35 -4.45 2.36
N CYS A 44 -5.59 -4.28 1.27
CA CYS A 44 -6.13 -4.14 -0.08
C CYS A 44 -5.73 -5.29 -1.00
N ASP A 45 -4.51 -5.83 -0.84
CA ASP A 45 -4.02 -6.96 -1.62
C ASP A 45 -3.15 -7.88 -0.76
N VAL A 46 -3.20 -9.18 -1.09
CA VAL A 46 -2.38 -10.23 -0.50
C VAL A 46 -1.82 -11.13 -1.59
N TRP A 47 -0.65 -11.72 -1.33
CA TRP A 47 -0.10 -12.80 -2.15
C TRP A 47 0.66 -13.79 -1.26
N GLU A 48 0.73 -15.03 -1.73
CA GLU A 48 1.48 -16.11 -1.11
C GLU A 48 2.94 -16.14 -1.59
N THR A 49 3.82 -16.80 -0.84
CA THR A 49 5.22 -17.01 -1.22
C THR A 49 5.31 -17.74 -2.56
N GLY A 50 6.09 -17.15 -3.48
CA GLY A 50 6.29 -17.67 -4.84
C GLY A 50 5.26 -17.18 -5.85
N ASP A 51 4.17 -16.54 -5.44
CA ASP A 51 3.18 -15.97 -6.36
C ASP A 51 3.63 -14.61 -6.93
N ALA A 52 4.54 -14.68 -7.90
CA ALA A 52 5.03 -13.50 -8.60
C ALA A 52 3.95 -12.79 -9.44
N ALA A 53 2.86 -13.47 -9.83
CA ALA A 53 1.79 -12.89 -10.61
C ALA A 53 0.88 -12.03 -9.73
N ALA A 54 0.47 -12.53 -8.56
CA ALA A 54 -0.29 -11.76 -7.59
C ALA A 54 0.48 -10.55 -7.08
N ARG A 55 1.79 -10.69 -6.79
CA ARG A 55 2.65 -9.55 -6.41
C ARG A 55 2.68 -8.46 -7.49
N ARG A 56 2.78 -8.83 -8.77
CA ARG A 56 2.68 -7.86 -9.90
C ARG A 56 1.31 -7.22 -9.97
N CYS A 57 0.24 -7.99 -9.78
CA CYS A 57 -1.12 -7.46 -9.79
C CYS A 57 -1.34 -6.41 -8.69
N ALA A 58 -0.83 -6.65 -7.48
CA ALA A 58 -0.84 -5.68 -6.39
C ALA A 58 -0.13 -4.37 -6.79
N ALA A 59 1.04 -4.47 -7.45
CA ALA A 59 1.74 -3.27 -7.95
C ALA A 59 0.93 -2.48 -8.97
N VAL A 60 0.30 -3.16 -9.94
CA VAL A 60 -0.59 -2.53 -10.94
C VAL A 60 -1.72 -1.79 -10.24
N LYS A 61 -2.39 -2.44 -9.28
CA LYS A 61 -3.53 -1.86 -8.56
C LYS A 61 -3.12 -0.62 -7.77
N SER A 62 -2.01 -0.67 -7.02
CA SER A 62 -1.51 0.47 -6.27
C SER A 62 -1.19 1.66 -7.16
N MET A 63 -0.57 1.43 -8.32
CA MET A 63 -0.28 2.50 -9.29
C MET A 63 -1.56 3.11 -9.87
N ARG A 64 -2.56 2.29 -10.18
CA ARG A 64 -3.85 2.76 -10.71
C ARG A 64 -4.67 3.56 -9.69
N LEU A 65 -4.49 3.26 -8.41
CA LEU A 65 -5.11 4.00 -7.31
C LEU A 65 -4.33 5.27 -6.94
N HIS A 66 -3.18 5.53 -7.58
CA HIS A 66 -2.29 6.65 -7.27
C HIS A 66 -1.98 6.72 -5.78
N THR A 67 -1.75 5.56 -5.14
CA THR A 67 -1.42 5.55 -3.70
C THR A 67 -0.13 6.32 -3.48
N ASP A 68 0.88 6.01 -4.29
CA ASP A 68 2.24 6.54 -4.18
C ASP A 68 2.88 6.63 -5.58
N SER A 69 4.13 7.09 -5.66
CA SER A 69 4.81 7.19 -6.95
C SER A 69 5.12 5.81 -7.54
N THR A 70 5.13 5.70 -8.87
CA THR A 70 5.53 4.48 -9.59
C THR A 70 6.91 3.97 -9.13
N GLY A 71 7.85 4.89 -8.84
CA GLY A 71 9.18 4.55 -8.34
C GLY A 71 9.18 3.93 -6.94
N GLU A 72 8.36 4.46 -6.02
CA GLU A 72 8.20 3.90 -4.67
C GLU A 72 7.55 2.52 -4.71
N ILE A 73 6.47 2.38 -5.48
CA ILE A 73 5.73 1.12 -5.62
C ILE A 73 6.59 0.03 -6.24
N SER A 74 7.28 0.34 -7.36
CA SER A 74 8.14 -0.63 -8.05
C SER A 74 9.31 -1.10 -7.18
N LYS A 75 9.93 -0.18 -6.44
CA LYS A 75 10.99 -0.49 -5.49
C LYS A 75 10.49 -1.38 -4.35
N ALA A 76 9.35 -1.04 -3.75
CA ALA A 76 8.79 -1.77 -2.63
C ALA A 76 8.38 -3.21 -3.02
N LEU A 77 7.70 -3.36 -4.14
CA LEU A 77 7.18 -4.66 -4.60
C LEU A 77 8.20 -5.46 -5.43
N LYS A 78 9.43 -4.96 -5.58
CA LYS A 78 10.53 -5.63 -6.32
C LYS A 78 10.10 -6.00 -7.76
N VAL A 79 9.35 -5.12 -8.40
CA VAL A 79 8.85 -5.30 -9.78
C VAL A 79 9.48 -4.28 -10.72
N SER A 80 9.80 -4.69 -11.95
CA SER A 80 10.32 -3.77 -12.96
C SER A 80 9.18 -2.88 -13.47
N PRO A 81 9.32 -1.53 -13.49
CA PRO A 81 8.28 -0.62 -13.99
C PRO A 81 8.04 -0.75 -15.51
N VAL A 82 8.93 -1.41 -16.25
CA VAL A 82 8.72 -1.72 -17.68
C VAL A 82 7.81 -2.95 -17.88
N ALA A 83 7.71 -3.80 -16.85
CA ALA A 83 6.96 -5.06 -16.90
C ALA A 83 5.51 -4.92 -16.40
N ILE A 84 5.04 -3.69 -16.21
CA ILE A 84 3.74 -3.35 -15.60
C ILE A 84 2.97 -2.38 -16.49
#